data_AF-A0A920ETQ2-F1
#
_entry.id   AF-A0A920ETQ2-F1
#
_cell.length_a   1.000
_cell.length_b   1.000
_cell.length_c   1.000
_cell.angle_alpha   90.00
_cell.angle_beta   90.00
_cell.angle_gamma   90.00
#
_symmetry.space_group_name_H-M   'P 1'
#
loop_
_entity.id
_entity.type
_entity.pdbx_description
1 polymer ?
#
loop_
_entity_poly.entity_id
_entity_poly.type
_entity_poly.pdbx_seq_one_letter_code
_entity_poly.pdbx_strand_id
1 'polypeptide(L)'
;MWCLTRFFGTGTTGAVAKKLGRHFIGIENEAAYVQAATARISKIKPLDDESLEVVQSAKQQKRIPFGALVESGMLKPGTRLFGPARKVQARVRADGSLKLGTGKGSERAGLTGSIHKMGAAAQGASSCNGWTFWHVADGDTLVPIDDLRQKIRRDDRDPFRRAVSGFLPRLSLPLCA
;
A
#
# COMPACT_ATOMS: atom_id res chain seq x y z
N MET A 1 -14.43 19.25 4.87
CA MET A 1 -15.23 18.51 3.85
C MET A 1 -16.70 18.81 4.08
N TRP A 2 -17.47 19.11 3.02
CA TRP A 2 -18.89 19.48 3.09
C TRP A 2 -19.79 18.32 2.65
N CYS A 3 -20.91 18.11 3.34
CA CYS A 3 -21.93 17.12 2.98
C CYS A 3 -23.19 17.80 2.44
N LEU A 4 -23.50 17.62 1.17
CA LEU A 4 -24.76 18.11 0.57
C LEU A 4 -25.76 16.96 0.43
N THR A 5 -27.02 17.18 0.83
CA THR A 5 -28.09 16.22 0.64
C THR A 5 -29.34 16.91 0.12
N ARG A 6 -29.81 16.49 -1.07
CA ARG A 6 -30.98 17.06 -1.77
C ARG A 6 -32.33 16.56 -1.25
N PHE A 7 -32.33 15.46 -0.49
CA PHE A 7 -33.50 14.87 0.17
C PHE A 7 -33.10 14.55 1.61
N PHE A 8 -33.32 15.51 2.51
CA PHE A 8 -32.75 15.44 3.85
C PHE A 8 -33.54 14.52 4.78
N GLY A 9 -34.84 14.37 4.55
CA GLY A 9 -35.77 13.65 5.42
C GLY A 9 -35.59 14.11 6.86
N THR A 10 -35.50 13.16 7.79
CA THR A 10 -35.29 13.44 9.23
C THR A 10 -33.84 13.76 9.61
N GLY A 11 -32.98 14.09 8.63
CA GLY A 11 -31.67 14.71 8.86
C GLY A 11 -30.54 13.76 9.27
N THR A 12 -30.57 12.49 8.85
CA THR A 12 -29.50 11.52 9.18
C THR A 12 -28.12 11.99 8.70
N THR A 13 -28.01 12.56 7.49
CA THR A 13 -26.74 13.10 7.00
C THR A 13 -26.22 14.24 7.87
N GLY A 14 -27.08 15.19 8.25
CA GLY A 14 -26.68 16.31 9.12
C GLY A 14 -26.32 15.85 10.53
N ALA A 15 -27.03 14.86 11.06
CA ALA A 15 -26.74 14.27 12.36
C ALA A 15 -25.33 13.66 12.40
N VAL A 16 -24.98 12.85 11.39
CA VAL A 16 -23.65 12.24 11.28
C VAL A 16 -22.59 13.30 10.99
N ALA A 17 -22.87 14.25 10.10
CA ALA A 17 -21.94 15.32 9.77
C ALA A 17 -21.59 16.17 10.99
N LYS A 18 -22.59 16.63 11.76
CA LYS A 18 -22.38 17.39 13.00
C LYS A 18 -21.62 16.57 14.05
N LYS A 19 -21.96 15.29 14.21
CA LYS A 19 -21.24 14.40 15.14
C LYS A 19 -19.76 14.26 14.76
N LEU A 20 -19.44 14.23 13.47
CA LEU A 20 -18.07 14.10 12.95
C LEU A 20 -17.35 15.44 12.70
N GLY A 21 -17.88 16.57 13.20
CA GLY A 21 -17.26 17.88 13.00
C GLY A 21 -17.25 18.38 11.53
N ARG A 22 -18.18 17.90 10.69
CA ARG A 22 -18.28 18.27 9.27
C ARG A 22 -19.42 19.25 9.03
N HIS A 23 -19.23 20.15 8.08
CA HIS A 23 -20.30 21.03 7.58
C HIS A 23 -21.28 20.26 6.70
N PHE A 24 -22.55 20.62 6.74
CA PHE A 24 -23.58 20.03 5.89
C PHE A 24 -24.61 21.06 5.43
N ILE A 25 -25.25 20.75 4.30
CA ILE A 25 -26.44 21.46 3.79
C ILE A 25 -27.48 20.39 3.45
N GLY A 26 -28.66 20.51 4.05
CA GLY A 26 -29.80 19.64 3.83
C GLY A 26 -30.95 20.40 3.18
N ILE A 27 -31.48 19.86 2.09
CA ILE A 27 -32.67 20.40 1.41
C ILE A 27 -33.82 19.42 1.65
N GLU A 28 -34.93 19.93 2.16
CA GLU A 28 -36.16 19.16 2.42
C GLU A 28 -37.38 20.06 2.19
N ASN A 29 -38.41 19.48 1.57
CA ASN A 29 -39.65 20.18 1.25
C ASN A 29 -40.72 19.99 2.33
N GLU A 30 -40.73 18.82 2.99
CA GLU A 30 -41.74 18.48 3.99
C GLU A 30 -41.43 19.12 5.36
N ALA A 31 -42.30 20.03 5.80
CA ALA A 31 -42.09 20.79 7.05
C ALA A 31 -41.97 19.90 8.29
N ALA A 32 -42.73 18.80 8.36
CA ALA A 32 -42.65 17.84 9.47
C ALA A 32 -41.25 17.19 9.56
N TYR A 33 -40.64 16.88 8.41
CA TYR A 33 -39.29 16.32 8.36
C TYR A 33 -38.22 17.37 8.68
N VAL A 34 -38.40 18.62 8.25
CA VAL A 34 -37.51 19.73 8.63
C VAL A 34 -37.50 19.94 10.15
N GLN A 35 -38.67 19.93 10.79
CA GLN A 35 -38.79 20.06 12.25
C GLN A 35 -38.11 18.89 12.97
N ALA A 36 -38.40 17.65 12.55
CA ALA A 36 -37.77 16.47 13.11
C ALA A 36 -36.24 16.47 12.97
N ALA A 37 -35.74 16.85 11.78
CA ALA A 37 -34.31 16.96 11.51
C ALA A 37 -33.62 18.03 12.38
N THR A 38 -34.23 19.21 12.50
CA THR A 38 -33.69 20.32 13.30
C THR A 38 -33.64 19.95 14.78
N ALA A 39 -34.74 19.40 15.31
CA ALA A 39 -34.81 18.93 16.70
C ALA A 39 -33.77 17.83 16.98
N ARG A 40 -33.58 16.88 16.05
CA ARG A 40 -32.57 15.83 16.16
C ARG A 40 -31.14 16.38 16.16
N ILE A 41 -30.81 17.25 15.21
CA ILE A 41 -29.45 17.77 15.03
C ILE A 41 -29.06 18.73 16.16
N SER A 42 -29.98 19.52 16.69
CA SER A 42 -29.71 20.44 17.81
C SER A 42 -29.14 19.71 19.04
N LYS A 43 -29.65 18.51 19.34
CA LYS A 43 -29.26 17.68 20.49
C LYS A 43 -27.90 16.99 20.33
N ILE A 44 -27.34 16.96 19.13
CA ILE A 44 -26.07 16.28 18.86
C ILE A 44 -24.90 17.18 19.28
N LYS A 45 -24.05 16.65 20.15
CA LYS A 45 -22.72 17.20 20.43
C LYS A 45 -21.71 16.59 19.46
N PRO A 46 -20.85 17.41 18.82
CA PRO A 46 -19.71 16.90 18.07
C PRO A 46 -18.82 16.02 18.95
N LEU A 47 -18.15 15.04 18.34
CA LEU A 47 -17.04 14.35 19.00
C LEU A 47 -15.89 15.32 19.23
N ASP A 48 -15.11 15.06 20.28
CA ASP A 48 -13.83 15.73 20.54
C ASP A 48 -12.81 15.44 19.43
N ASP A 49 -11.83 16.34 19.30
CA ASP A 49 -10.85 16.28 18.23
C ASP A 49 -9.98 15.02 18.28
N GLU A 50 -9.66 14.51 19.48
CA GLU A 50 -8.92 13.25 19.67
C GLU A 50 -9.69 12.06 19.08
N SER A 51 -11.00 11.98 19.34
CA SER A 51 -11.88 10.96 18.78
C SER A 51 -12.11 11.09 17.27
N LEU A 52 -11.82 12.26 16.68
CA LEU A 52 -11.89 12.51 15.25
C LEU A 52 -10.57 12.24 14.53
N GLU A 53 -9.48 11.97 15.26
CA GLU A 53 -8.21 11.61 14.66
C GLU A 53 -8.33 10.29 13.89
N VAL A 54 -8.28 10.41 12.57
CA VAL A 54 -8.25 9.24 11.69
C VAL A 54 -6.79 8.86 11.49
N VAL A 55 -6.39 7.70 12.01
CA VAL A 55 -5.13 7.07 11.61
C VAL A 55 -5.14 6.90 10.10
N GLN A 56 -4.22 7.56 9.38
CA GLN A 56 -4.11 7.39 7.94
C GLN A 56 -3.87 5.91 7.63
N SER A 57 -4.89 5.25 7.08
CA SER A 57 -4.82 3.82 6.79
C SER A 57 -3.73 3.56 5.73
N ALA A 58 -3.05 2.41 5.84
CA ALA A 58 -2.09 1.94 4.83
C ALA A 58 -2.66 1.90 3.39
N LYS A 59 -3.99 1.93 3.21
CA LYS A 59 -4.68 2.00 1.91
C LYS A 59 -4.54 3.35 1.20
N GLN A 60 -4.26 4.44 1.92
CA GLN A 60 -4.08 5.78 1.32
C GLN A 60 -2.66 6.01 0.78
N GLN A 61 -1.72 5.11 1.05
CA GLN A 61 -0.37 5.20 0.53
C GLN A 61 -0.33 4.90 -0.97
N LYS A 62 0.54 5.59 -1.71
CA LYS A 62 0.78 5.34 -3.13
C LYS A 62 1.02 3.84 -3.36
N ARG A 63 0.26 3.28 -4.30
CA ARG A 63 0.39 1.87 -4.71
C ARG A 63 1.70 1.71 -5.48
N ILE A 64 2.55 0.81 -5.01
CA ILE A 64 3.82 0.49 -5.67
C ILE A 64 3.73 -0.95 -6.17
N PRO A 65 3.75 -1.15 -7.50
CA PRO A 65 3.80 -2.49 -8.07
C PRO A 65 5.19 -3.11 -7.84
N PHE A 66 5.27 -4.43 -7.81
CA PHE A 66 6.56 -5.12 -7.65
C PHE A 66 7.52 -4.83 -8.82
N GLY A 67 7.01 -4.63 -10.04
CA GLY A 67 7.82 -4.22 -11.20
C GLY A 67 8.63 -2.94 -10.95
N ALA A 68 8.10 -2.00 -10.16
CA ALA A 68 8.83 -0.77 -9.81
C ALA A 68 10.11 -1.04 -9.00
N LEU A 69 10.17 -2.13 -8.21
CA LEU A 69 11.41 -2.53 -7.54
C LEU A 69 12.47 -3.04 -8.53
N VAL A 70 12.03 -3.65 -9.62
CA VAL A 70 12.92 -4.15 -10.67
C VAL A 70 13.41 -3.01 -11.55
N GLU A 71 12.51 -2.12 -11.96
CA GLU A 71 12.81 -0.94 -12.78
C GLU A 71 13.72 0.06 -12.06
N SER A 72 13.55 0.25 -10.76
CA SER A 72 14.42 1.11 -9.93
C SER A 72 15.80 0.50 -9.66
N GLY A 73 16.05 -0.75 -10.06
CA GLY A 73 17.31 -1.44 -9.80
C GLY A 73 17.50 -1.94 -8.37
N MET A 74 16.52 -1.72 -7.47
CA MET A 74 16.55 -2.26 -6.10
C MET A 74 16.51 -3.79 -6.07
N LEU A 75 15.84 -4.41 -7.06
CA LEU A 75 15.88 -5.84 -7.30
C LEU A 75 16.34 -6.12 -8.73
N LYS A 76 17.44 -6.85 -8.89
CA LYS A 76 17.93 -7.21 -10.21
C LYS A 76 17.18 -8.43 -10.76
N PRO A 77 16.85 -8.48 -12.07
CA PRO A 77 16.40 -9.71 -12.70
C PRO A 77 17.39 -10.84 -12.43
N GLY A 78 16.87 -12.03 -12.12
CA GLY A 78 17.66 -13.20 -11.77
C GLY A 78 17.91 -13.37 -10.27
N THR A 79 17.62 -12.36 -9.44
CA THR A 79 17.71 -12.44 -7.96
C THR A 79 16.82 -13.55 -7.43
N ARG A 80 17.30 -14.27 -6.41
CA ARG A 80 16.53 -15.31 -5.71
C ARG A 80 15.78 -14.69 -4.52
N LEU A 81 14.49 -14.91 -4.48
CA LEU A 81 13.64 -14.64 -3.33
C LEU A 81 13.37 -15.95 -2.58
N PHE A 82 13.28 -15.83 -1.27
CA PHE A 82 13.10 -16.95 -0.35
C PHE A 82 11.78 -16.81 0.38
N GLY A 83 11.06 -17.93 0.50
CA GLY A 83 9.94 -18.04 1.42
C GLY A 83 10.41 -18.27 2.86
N PRO A 84 9.48 -18.44 3.81
CA PRO A 84 9.78 -18.73 5.21
C PRO A 84 10.77 -19.90 5.37
N ALA A 85 11.76 -19.71 6.24
CA ALA A 85 12.81 -20.70 6.53
C ALA A 85 13.57 -21.23 5.28
N ARG A 86 13.64 -20.44 4.19
CA ARG A 86 14.30 -20.80 2.92
C ARG A 86 13.76 -22.08 2.26
N LYS A 87 12.58 -22.57 2.68
CA LYS A 87 11.95 -23.81 2.18
C LYS A 87 11.54 -23.71 0.71
N VAL A 88 11.18 -22.51 0.27
CA VAL A 88 10.78 -22.23 -1.11
C VAL A 88 11.65 -21.12 -1.68
N GLN A 89 11.96 -21.22 -2.97
CA GLN A 89 12.73 -20.22 -3.69
C GLN A 89 11.99 -19.82 -4.97
N ALA A 90 12.09 -18.55 -5.33
CA ALA A 90 11.62 -18.03 -6.61
C ALA A 90 12.68 -17.14 -7.23
N ARG A 91 12.70 -17.06 -8.57
CA ARG A 91 13.62 -16.20 -9.32
C ARG A 91 12.85 -15.01 -9.89
N VAL A 92 13.38 -13.81 -9.66
CA VAL A 92 12.85 -12.57 -10.24
C VAL A 92 13.11 -12.56 -11.74
N ARG A 93 12.10 -12.22 -12.54
CA ARG A 93 12.20 -12.01 -13.99
C ARG A 93 12.22 -10.53 -14.33
N ALA A 94 12.66 -10.19 -15.53
CA ALA A 94 12.80 -8.80 -15.98
C ALA A 94 11.46 -8.05 -16.08
N ASP A 95 10.37 -8.77 -16.29
CA ASP A 95 8.99 -8.25 -16.36
C ASP A 95 8.35 -8.04 -14.97
N GLY A 96 9.10 -8.26 -13.88
CA GLY A 96 8.56 -8.20 -12.52
C GLY A 96 7.70 -9.42 -12.14
N SER A 97 7.73 -10.50 -12.92
CA SER A 97 7.15 -11.77 -12.50
C SER A 97 8.16 -12.61 -11.71
N LEU A 98 7.67 -13.57 -10.94
CA LEU A 98 8.46 -14.57 -10.25
C LEU A 98 8.29 -15.92 -10.93
N LYS A 99 9.40 -16.65 -11.08
CA LYS A 99 9.41 -18.07 -11.47
C LYS A 99 9.73 -18.93 -10.26
N LEU A 100 8.84 -19.84 -9.88
CA LEU A 100 9.10 -20.77 -8.76
C LEU A 100 10.24 -21.74 -9.11
N GLY A 101 11.18 -21.88 -8.18
CA GLY A 101 12.30 -22.78 -8.30
C GLY A 101 11.91 -24.24 -8.09
N THR A 102 12.76 -25.14 -8.59
CA THR A 102 12.67 -26.59 -8.40
C THR A 102 13.19 -26.95 -7.00
N GLY A 103 12.39 -26.72 -5.96
CA GLY A 103 12.62 -27.37 -4.66
C GLY A 103 12.35 -28.87 -4.76
N LYS A 104 13.17 -29.71 -4.12
CA LYS A 104 12.96 -31.17 -4.08
C LYS A 104 11.53 -31.46 -3.59
N GLY A 105 10.69 -32.07 -4.44
CA GLY A 105 9.31 -32.45 -4.14
C GLY A 105 8.20 -31.44 -4.53
N SER A 106 8.51 -30.37 -5.27
CA SER A 106 7.49 -29.40 -5.70
C SER A 106 6.94 -29.72 -7.10
N GLU A 107 5.72 -30.27 -7.17
CA GLU A 107 4.92 -30.38 -8.42
C GLU A 107 4.64 -29.03 -9.10
N ARG A 108 4.96 -27.93 -8.41
CA ARG A 108 4.68 -26.54 -8.80
C ARG A 108 5.92 -25.81 -9.32
N ALA A 109 7.01 -26.55 -9.54
CA ALA A 109 8.24 -26.00 -10.07
C ALA A 109 8.06 -25.47 -11.51
N GLY A 110 8.65 -24.30 -11.80
CA GLY A 110 8.57 -23.69 -13.13
C GLY A 110 7.34 -22.82 -13.38
N LEU A 111 6.34 -22.83 -12.49
CA LEU A 111 5.23 -21.87 -12.53
C LEU A 111 5.75 -20.45 -12.49
N THR A 112 5.08 -19.57 -13.24
CA THR A 112 5.42 -18.16 -13.33
C THR A 112 4.19 -17.29 -13.06
N GLY A 113 4.37 -16.18 -12.36
CA GLY A 113 3.30 -15.22 -12.13
C GLY A 113 3.71 -14.11 -11.16
N SER A 114 2.72 -13.37 -10.64
CA SER A 114 2.98 -12.30 -9.67
C SER A 114 3.52 -12.84 -8.34
N ILE A 115 4.10 -11.94 -7.53
CA ILE A 115 4.58 -12.27 -6.17
C ILE A 115 3.49 -12.94 -5.31
N HIS A 116 2.23 -12.54 -5.50
CA HIS A 116 1.08 -13.07 -4.77
C HIS A 116 0.70 -14.47 -5.25
N LYS A 117 0.58 -14.65 -6.57
CA LYS A 117 0.23 -15.94 -7.18
C LYS A 117 1.30 -17.00 -6.88
N MET A 118 2.58 -16.63 -6.98
CA MET A 118 3.67 -17.54 -6.68
C MET A 118 3.79 -17.83 -5.18
N GLY A 119 3.51 -16.85 -4.32
CA GLY A 119 3.45 -17.09 -2.87
C GLY A 119 2.32 -18.03 -2.46
N ALA A 120 1.15 -17.89 -3.10
CA ALA A 120 0.00 -18.76 -2.87
C ALA A 120 0.29 -20.19 -3.37
N ALA A 121 0.83 -20.32 -4.58
CA ALA A 121 1.24 -21.61 -5.15
C ALA A 121 2.33 -22.29 -4.30
N ALA A 122 3.29 -21.53 -3.77
CA ALA A 122 4.33 -22.04 -2.88
C ALA A 122 3.77 -22.65 -1.57
N GLN A 123 2.68 -22.09 -1.05
CA GLN A 123 2.04 -22.54 0.18
C GLN A 123 0.92 -23.57 -0.05
N GLY A 124 0.40 -23.69 -1.28
CA GLY A 124 -0.84 -24.42 -1.54
C GLY A 124 -2.09 -23.72 -1.00
N ALA A 125 -2.01 -22.40 -0.83
CA ALA A 125 -3.12 -21.57 -0.36
C ALA A 125 -3.87 -20.94 -1.53
N SER A 126 -5.09 -20.47 -1.29
CA SER A 126 -5.90 -19.73 -2.27
C SER A 126 -5.37 -18.31 -2.53
N SER A 127 -4.70 -17.71 -1.55
CA SER A 127 -4.14 -16.35 -1.63
C SER A 127 -2.90 -16.19 -0.76
N CYS A 128 -2.09 -15.16 -1.06
CA CYS A 128 -0.88 -14.85 -0.30
C CYS A 128 -0.51 -13.36 -0.44
N ASN A 129 -0.10 -12.73 0.67
CA ASN A 129 0.57 -11.45 0.62
C ASN A 129 2.05 -11.63 0.26
N GLY A 130 2.37 -11.54 -1.03
CA GLY A 130 3.74 -11.72 -1.54
C GLY A 130 4.76 -10.74 -0.97
N TRP A 131 4.33 -9.55 -0.52
CA TRP A 131 5.25 -8.52 0.02
C TRP A 131 5.93 -8.95 1.32
N THR A 132 5.18 -9.64 2.18
CA THR A 132 5.68 -10.11 3.48
C THR A 132 6.13 -11.56 3.42
N PHE A 133 5.69 -12.32 2.42
CA PHE A 133 6.07 -13.72 2.26
C PHE A 133 7.47 -13.89 1.66
N TRP A 134 7.80 -13.09 0.64
CA TRP A 134 9.08 -13.20 -0.05
C TRP A 134 10.13 -12.32 0.61
N HIS A 135 11.32 -12.89 0.76
CA HIS A 135 12.47 -12.22 1.35
C HIS A 135 13.64 -12.25 0.38
N VAL A 136 14.42 -11.18 0.34
CA VAL A 136 15.73 -11.13 -0.30
C VAL A 136 16.81 -11.48 0.73
N ALA A 137 17.88 -12.13 0.31
CA ALA A 137 19.03 -12.35 1.18
C ALA A 137 19.85 -11.06 1.25
N ASP A 138 20.08 -10.58 2.47
CA ASP A 138 21.00 -9.46 2.77
C ASP A 138 22.05 -9.99 3.76
N GLY A 139 23.20 -10.40 3.22
CA GLY A 139 24.16 -11.22 3.95
C GLY A 139 23.52 -12.53 4.44
N ASP A 140 23.65 -12.79 5.74
CA ASP A 140 23.07 -13.98 6.39
C ASP A 140 21.57 -13.83 6.71
N THR A 141 21.05 -12.61 6.66
CA THR A 141 19.67 -12.31 7.03
C THR A 141 18.73 -12.36 5.83
N LEU A 142 17.44 -12.55 6.13
CA LEU A 142 16.37 -12.49 5.14
C LEU A 142 15.53 -11.25 5.41
N VAL A 143 15.50 -10.33 4.45
CA VAL A 143 14.76 -9.07 4.55
C VAL A 143 13.50 -9.17 3.69
N PRO A 144 12.30 -8.87 4.22
CA PRO A 144 11.07 -8.87 3.43
C PRO A 144 11.15 -7.89 2.25
N ILE A 145 10.61 -8.27 1.10
CA ILE A 145 10.59 -7.34 -0.05
C ILE A 145 9.68 -6.11 0.20
N ASP A 146 8.82 -6.15 1.21
CA ASP A 146 8.06 -4.97 1.66
C ASP A 146 8.99 -3.84 2.13
N ASP A 147 10.14 -4.14 2.72
CA ASP A 147 11.06 -3.09 3.19
C ASP A 147 11.60 -2.28 2.00
N LEU A 148 11.85 -2.94 0.86
CA LEU A 148 12.23 -2.27 -0.38
C LEU A 148 11.08 -1.39 -0.91
N ARG A 149 9.84 -1.85 -0.80
CA ARG A 149 8.65 -1.05 -1.14
C ARG A 149 8.54 0.19 -0.26
N GLN A 150 8.82 0.08 1.04
CA GLN A 150 8.80 1.24 1.94
C GLN A 150 9.93 2.23 1.62
N LYS A 151 11.11 1.77 1.19
CA LYS A 151 12.20 2.65 0.73
C LYS A 151 11.74 3.54 -0.43
N ILE A 152 11.13 2.97 -1.47
CA ILE A 152 10.58 3.76 -2.59
C ILE A 152 9.54 4.78 -2.09
N ARG A 153 8.66 4.42 -1.14
CA ARG A 153 7.67 5.38 -0.59
C ARG A 153 8.29 6.53 0.19
N ARG A 154 9.45 6.33 0.78
CA ARG A 154 10.20 7.38 1.48
C ARG A 154 10.86 8.30 0.47
N ASP A 155 11.51 7.74 -0.54
CA ASP A 155 12.18 8.52 -1.60
C ASP A 155 11.17 9.28 -2.47
N ASP A 156 9.99 8.72 -2.77
CA ASP A 156 8.91 9.42 -3.47
C ASP A 156 8.33 10.62 -2.68
N ARG A 157 8.47 10.62 -1.35
CA ARG A 157 8.03 11.73 -0.49
C ARG A 157 9.08 12.84 -0.38
N ASP A 158 10.33 12.58 -0.76
CA ASP A 158 11.44 13.53 -0.74
C ASP A 158 11.90 13.84 -2.18
N PRO A 159 11.40 14.92 -2.81
CA PRO A 159 11.75 15.25 -4.18
C PRO A 159 13.25 15.54 -4.39
N PHE A 160 14.00 15.88 -3.34
CA PHE A 160 15.43 16.16 -3.43
C PHE A 160 16.29 14.88 -3.51
N ARG A 161 15.89 13.79 -2.86
CA ARG A 161 16.61 12.50 -2.93
C ARG A 161 16.55 11.83 -4.30
N ARG A 162 15.45 12.02 -5.03
CA ARG A 162 15.26 11.45 -6.36
C ARG A 162 16.28 11.97 -7.38
N ALA A 163 16.77 13.20 -7.21
CA ALA A 163 17.75 13.83 -8.09
C ALA A 163 19.17 13.24 -7.91
N VAL A 164 19.55 12.82 -6.70
CA VAL A 164 20.91 12.36 -6.40
C VAL A 164 21.16 10.91 -6.85
N SER A 165 20.13 10.06 -6.80
CA SER A 165 20.24 8.65 -7.23
C SER A 165 20.30 8.47 -8.75
N GLY A 166 19.91 9.48 -9.54
CA GLY A 166 19.83 9.40 -11.00
C GLY A 166 21.05 9.96 -11.75
N PHE A 167 22.04 10.53 -11.06
CA PHE A 167 23.08 11.31 -11.73
C PHE A 167 24.45 11.23 -11.02
N LEU A 168 25.10 10.07 -11.09
CA LEU A 168 26.56 10.00 -10.89
C LEU A 168 27.17 9.07 -11.93
N PRO A 169 27.70 9.58 -13.06
CA PRO A 169 28.78 8.87 -13.74
C PRO A 169 29.99 8.88 -12.79
N ARG A 170 30.54 7.69 -12.53
CA ARG A 170 31.85 7.53 -11.88
C ARG A 170 32.89 8.26 -12.75
N LEU A 171 33.17 9.52 -12.44
CA LEU A 171 34.36 10.18 -12.95
C LEU A 171 35.54 9.66 -12.13
N SER A 172 36.22 8.65 -12.68
CA SER A 172 37.57 8.29 -12.29
C SER A 172 38.50 9.43 -12.70
N LEU A 173 38.85 10.29 -11.76
CA LEU A 173 39.97 11.21 -11.94
C LEU A 173 41.27 10.40 -11.88
N PRO A 174 42.17 10.52 -12.87
CA PRO A 174 43.49 9.92 -12.78
C PRO A 174 44.32 10.70 -11.75
N LEU A 175 44.93 10.00 -10.81
CA LEU A 175 46.00 10.52 -9.98
C LEU A 175 47.18 10.89 -10.90
N CYS A 176 47.46 12.18 -11.06
CA CYS A 176 48.79 12.62 -11.47
C CYS A 176 49.63 12.81 -10.21
N ALA A 177 50.82 12.20 -10.23
CA ALA A 177 51.90 12.36 -9.27
C ALA A 177 52.64 13.69 -9.50
#